data_AF-A0AAD6TNW7-F1
#
_entry.id   AF-A0AAD6TNW7-F1
#
_cell.length_a   1.000
_cell.length_b   1.000
_cell.length_c   1.000
_cell.angle_alpha   90.00
_cell.angle_beta   90.00
_cell.angle_gamma   90.00
#
_symmetry.space_group_name_H-M   'P 1'
#
loop_
_entity.id
_entity.type
_entity.pdbx_description
1 polymer ?
#
loop_
_entity_poly.entity_id
_entity_poly.type
_entity_poly.pdbx_seq_one_letter_code
_entity_poly.pdbx_strand_id
1 'polypeptide(L)'
;MMWDLSSSGPRHVATHSVAMPIPSFAPQPVEHGRPSSVPGSSTPGWTSSRMHTPMPMPSVPPSFIAPDSGPYSYEPTPRGYKHQKPPPQRHHPQPVPPAPHQAHRKPHRQHAPPPPKKHHAHFATQPVTHQHPPIPAASPHFMYSKCTGRRRALCIGINYRGQSHELRGCINDAKHVFNFLVRRMGYKAEDIVVLTDDSPHPRAQPTRKNILDAMRWLVSDARPHDSLFFHYSGHGGQTRDLDGDEVDGYDEVIYPLDYKRHGHIIDDEMHAIMVKPLPSGCRLTAVFDSCHSGTALDLPYIYDSHGRLKGRHVSDRARARKATPADVISLSGCKDGQTSADTFAGGVAVGAASHAFIKAIEMHPRQSYQEIMHNIRMILHPKFSQKPQLASSHPIDTSLRFIM
;
A
#
# COMPACT_ATOMS: atom_id res chain seq x y z
N MET A 1 35.37 45.12 34.52
CA MET A 1 36.12 44.72 33.30
C MET A 1 36.45 43.25 33.45
N MET A 2 36.34 42.34 32.48
CA MET A 2 35.80 42.31 31.12
C MET A 2 35.92 40.82 30.70
N TRP A 3 34.80 40.20 30.29
CA TRP A 3 34.54 39.02 29.42
C TRP A 3 35.56 37.87 29.22
N ASP A 4 35.07 36.62 29.30
CA ASP A 4 35.19 35.68 28.16
C ASP A 4 34.01 34.67 28.14
N LEU A 5 33.47 34.43 26.93
CA LEU A 5 32.33 33.59 26.59
C LEU A 5 32.80 32.60 25.52
N SER A 6 32.75 31.30 25.80
CA SER A 6 32.86 30.26 24.76
C SER A 6 31.70 29.29 24.84
N SER A 7 30.75 29.47 23.91
CA SER A 7 29.61 28.62 23.63
C SER A 7 30.02 27.41 22.78
N SER A 8 29.84 26.19 23.30
CA SER A 8 29.91 24.96 22.52
C SER A 8 28.50 24.53 22.12
N GLY A 9 28.11 24.85 20.87
CA GLY A 9 26.87 24.34 20.27
C GLY A 9 26.97 22.87 19.83
N PRO A 10 25.85 22.13 19.76
CA PRO A 10 25.83 20.74 19.35
C PRO A 10 26.02 20.58 17.83
N ARG A 11 26.86 19.62 17.44
CA ARG A 11 27.14 19.27 16.04
C ARG A 11 25.92 18.61 15.40
N HIS A 12 25.40 19.22 14.34
CA HIS A 12 24.39 18.66 13.47
C HIS A 12 24.94 17.43 12.72
N VAL A 13 24.25 16.30 12.84
CA VAL A 13 24.41 15.14 11.95
C VAL A 13 23.66 15.46 10.66
N ALA A 14 24.37 15.63 9.56
CA ALA A 14 23.78 15.88 8.25
C ALA A 14 23.14 14.58 7.72
N THR A 15 21.82 14.47 7.79
CA THR A 15 21.07 13.52 6.98
C THR A 15 21.03 14.06 5.55
N HIS A 16 21.71 13.42 4.60
CA HIS A 16 21.53 13.73 3.19
C HIS A 16 20.13 13.27 2.76
N SER A 17 19.16 14.17 2.90
CA SER A 17 17.83 14.04 2.33
C SER A 17 17.91 14.33 0.84
N VAL A 18 17.51 13.37 0.00
CA VAL A 18 17.32 13.63 -1.43
C VAL A 18 16.15 14.59 -1.56
N ALA A 19 16.35 15.74 -2.20
CA ALA A 19 15.28 16.71 -2.41
C ALA A 19 14.15 16.06 -3.21
N MET A 20 12.91 16.18 -2.72
CA MET A 20 11.76 15.61 -3.42
C MET A 20 11.42 16.46 -4.64
N PRO A 21 11.31 15.87 -5.84
CA PRO A 21 10.98 16.62 -7.03
C PRO A 21 9.55 17.14 -6.97
N ILE A 22 9.34 18.34 -7.51
CA ILE A 22 8.01 18.92 -7.64
C ILE A 22 7.29 18.19 -8.79
N PRO A 23 6.03 17.75 -8.60
CA PRO A 23 5.28 17.09 -9.67
C PRO A 23 5.09 18.03 -10.87
N SER A 24 5.68 17.67 -12.00
CA SER A 24 5.47 18.34 -13.29
C SER A 24 4.45 17.56 -14.10
N PHE A 25 3.16 17.77 -13.83
CA PHE A 25 2.11 17.32 -14.72
C PHE A 25 2.04 18.31 -15.90
N ALA A 26 2.58 17.92 -17.06
CA ALA A 26 2.25 18.66 -18.28
C ALA A 26 0.72 18.66 -18.43
N PRO A 27 0.07 19.82 -18.68
CA PRO A 27 -1.34 19.80 -19.02
C PRO A 27 -1.51 18.93 -20.27
N GLN A 28 -2.35 17.90 -20.17
CA GLN A 28 -2.74 17.12 -21.35
C GLN A 28 -3.33 18.09 -22.38
N PRO A 29 -2.92 18.00 -23.67
CA PRO A 29 -3.56 18.81 -24.69
C PRO A 29 -5.04 18.45 -24.73
N VAL A 30 -5.89 19.47 -24.59
CA VAL A 30 -7.32 19.34 -24.88
C VAL A 30 -7.40 19.13 -26.39
N GLU A 31 -7.74 17.92 -26.84
CA GLU A 31 -8.01 17.66 -28.25
C GLU A 31 -9.26 18.45 -28.67
N HIS A 32 -9.06 19.67 -29.13
CA HIS A 32 -10.02 20.31 -30.01
C HIS A 32 -9.85 19.70 -31.40
N GLY A 33 -10.81 18.85 -31.76
CA GLY A 33 -10.86 18.23 -33.08
C GLY A 33 -10.68 19.26 -34.19
N ARG A 34 -9.74 18.97 -35.10
CA ARG A 34 -9.66 19.60 -36.41
C ARG A 34 -9.82 18.54 -37.50
N PRO A 35 -10.56 18.83 -38.57
CA PRO A 35 -10.81 17.89 -39.63
C PRO A 35 -9.59 17.73 -40.53
N SER A 36 -9.58 16.57 -41.18
CA SER A 36 -8.61 15.99 -42.10
C SER A 36 -8.27 16.84 -43.33
N SER A 37 -6.99 16.84 -43.73
CA SER A 37 -6.54 16.72 -45.13
C SER A 37 -5.01 16.54 -45.22
N VAL A 38 -4.58 15.78 -46.23
CA VAL A 38 -3.21 15.35 -46.57
C VAL A 38 -3.10 15.46 -48.11
N PRO A 39 -1.94 15.41 -48.82
CA PRO A 39 -0.54 15.78 -48.50
C PRO A 39 0.04 16.84 -49.49
N GLY A 40 1.23 17.38 -49.18
CA GLY A 40 2.06 18.09 -50.15
C GLY A 40 3.53 18.16 -49.73
N SER A 41 4.39 17.51 -50.53
CA SER A 41 5.84 17.42 -50.42
C SER A 41 6.58 18.73 -50.72
N SER A 42 7.64 19.06 -49.97
CA SER A 42 8.97 19.48 -50.48
C SER A 42 9.85 20.08 -49.36
N THR A 43 11.04 19.51 -49.19
CA THR A 43 12.29 20.13 -48.66
C THR A 43 12.90 21.03 -49.75
N PRO A 44 13.99 21.84 -49.55
CA PRO A 44 15.03 21.87 -48.49
C PRO A 44 15.21 23.29 -47.86
N GLY A 45 15.92 23.55 -46.76
CA GLY A 45 17.18 23.06 -46.21
C GLY A 45 18.01 24.31 -45.87
N TRP A 46 18.37 24.55 -44.60
CA TRP A 46 19.28 25.64 -44.20
C TRP A 46 20.27 25.15 -43.16
N THR A 47 21.54 25.33 -43.50
CA THR A 47 22.74 25.14 -42.68
C THR A 47 22.97 26.34 -41.76
N SER A 48 23.41 26.11 -40.52
CA SER A 48 24.43 26.97 -39.91
C SER A 48 25.07 26.32 -38.69
N SER A 49 26.36 26.04 -38.81
CA SER A 49 27.28 25.73 -37.73
C SER A 49 27.42 26.90 -36.75
N ARG A 50 27.58 26.62 -35.46
CA ARG A 50 28.37 27.48 -34.57
C ARG A 50 29.04 26.66 -33.47
N MET A 51 30.36 26.59 -33.56
CA MET A 51 31.28 26.12 -32.54
C MET A 51 31.25 27.09 -31.34
N HIS A 52 31.25 26.58 -30.11
CA HIS A 52 31.76 27.28 -28.93
C HIS A 52 32.50 26.30 -28.01
N THR A 53 33.68 26.75 -27.60
CA THR A 53 34.76 26.11 -26.84
C THR A 53 34.42 25.89 -25.34
N PRO A 54 35.05 24.90 -24.68
CA PRO A 54 34.81 24.60 -23.26
C PRO A 54 35.71 25.39 -22.30
N MET A 55 35.16 25.75 -21.13
CA MET A 55 35.85 26.40 -19.99
C MET A 55 36.15 25.37 -18.87
N PRO A 56 37.12 25.62 -17.97
CA PRO A 56 37.84 24.58 -17.22
C PRO A 56 37.25 24.25 -15.83
N MET A 57 37.57 23.03 -15.37
CA MET A 57 37.25 22.43 -14.06
C MET A 57 38.19 22.92 -12.95
N PRO A 58 37.75 23.01 -11.68
CA PRO A 58 38.66 23.15 -10.54
C PRO A 58 39.02 21.81 -9.89
N SER A 59 40.21 21.82 -9.31
CA SER A 59 41.08 20.77 -8.75
C SER A 59 40.64 20.11 -7.44
N VAL A 60 41.11 18.88 -7.25
CA VAL A 60 41.01 18.02 -6.05
C VAL A 60 42.20 18.26 -5.09
N PRO A 61 42.00 18.20 -3.75
CA PRO A 61 43.07 17.90 -2.79
C PRO A 61 42.81 16.61 -1.96
N PRO A 62 43.82 16.10 -1.21
CA PRO A 62 44.19 14.68 -1.27
C PRO A 62 43.72 13.79 -0.11
N SER A 63 43.89 12.49 -0.39
CA SER A 63 43.76 11.28 0.42
C SER A 63 44.17 11.41 1.90
N PHE A 64 43.34 10.85 2.79
CA PHE A 64 43.77 10.47 4.13
C PHE A 64 43.32 9.06 4.51
N ILE A 65 44.24 8.43 5.22
CA ILE A 65 44.40 7.03 5.61
C ILE A 65 43.34 6.57 6.62
N ALA A 66 42.91 5.33 6.51
CA ALA A 66 42.05 4.64 7.49
C ALA A 66 42.81 4.30 8.78
N PRO A 67 42.11 4.25 9.93
CA PRO A 67 42.40 3.17 10.87
C PRO A 67 41.13 2.46 11.37
N ASP A 68 41.20 1.15 11.21
CA ASP A 68 41.01 0.10 12.21
C ASP A 68 39.71 -0.04 13.00
N SER A 69 39.28 -1.30 13.03
CA SER A 69 38.08 -1.86 13.63
C SER A 69 38.30 -2.28 15.08
N GLY A 70 37.35 -1.99 15.97
CA GLY A 70 37.28 -2.57 17.32
C GLY A 70 35.95 -2.28 18.03
N PRO A 71 35.38 -3.23 18.80
CA PRO A 71 33.97 -3.24 19.16
C PRO A 71 33.71 -2.52 20.49
N TYR A 72 32.60 -1.76 20.58
CA TYR A 72 32.12 -1.22 21.86
C TYR A 72 30.69 -1.65 22.16
N SER A 73 30.60 -2.53 23.15
CA SER A 73 29.44 -2.95 23.91
C SER A 73 28.88 -1.81 24.75
N TYR A 74 27.55 -1.65 24.80
CA TYR A 74 26.87 -0.74 25.71
C TYR A 74 26.00 -1.53 26.70
N GLU A 75 26.42 -1.57 27.96
CA GLU A 75 25.56 -1.91 29.11
C GLU A 75 24.79 -0.65 29.55
N PRO A 76 23.49 -0.75 29.86
CA PRO A 76 22.77 0.34 30.51
C PRO A 76 22.73 0.16 32.04
N THR A 77 23.34 1.09 32.76
CA THR A 77 23.10 1.31 34.21
C THR A 77 21.69 1.90 34.46
N PRO A 78 20.96 1.49 35.51
CA PRO A 78 19.59 1.94 35.75
C PRO A 78 19.55 3.20 36.62
N ARG A 79 18.92 4.28 36.13
CA ARG A 79 18.47 5.41 36.98
C ARG A 79 16.99 5.23 37.32
N GLY A 80 16.74 5.09 38.61
CA GLY A 80 15.42 4.87 39.18
C GLY A 80 14.48 6.07 39.07
N TYR A 81 13.24 5.80 38.69
CA TYR A 81 12.11 6.70 38.85
C TYR A 81 11.18 6.17 39.94
N LYS A 82 10.88 7.03 40.91
CA LYS A 82 9.95 6.77 42.01
C LYS A 82 8.52 6.67 41.47
N HIS A 83 7.85 5.54 41.73
CA HIS A 83 6.42 5.36 41.47
C HIS A 83 5.58 6.19 42.45
N GLN A 84 4.76 7.10 41.94
CA GLN A 84 3.58 7.62 42.64
C GLN A 84 2.34 6.85 42.15
N LYS A 85 1.58 6.27 43.09
CA LYS A 85 0.32 5.55 42.84
C LYS A 85 -0.80 6.55 42.51
N PRO A 86 -1.67 6.28 41.52
CA PRO A 86 -2.88 7.07 41.32
C PRO A 86 -3.97 6.76 42.38
N PRO A 87 -4.85 7.71 42.70
CA PRO A 87 -5.90 7.54 43.73
C PRO A 87 -7.06 6.64 43.27
N PRO A 88 -7.84 6.04 44.21
CA PRO A 88 -8.86 5.05 43.90
C PRO A 88 -10.12 5.65 43.26
N GLN A 89 -10.62 5.01 42.20
CA GLN A 89 -11.89 5.34 41.54
C GLN A 89 -13.09 4.81 42.34
N ARG A 90 -14.12 5.64 42.50
CA ARG A 90 -15.40 5.31 43.13
C ARG A 90 -16.24 4.39 42.21
N HIS A 91 -16.75 3.30 42.76
CA HIS A 91 -17.70 2.41 42.09
C HIS A 91 -19.11 3.01 42.04
N HIS A 92 -19.66 3.15 40.84
CA HIS A 92 -21.11 3.28 40.61
C HIS A 92 -21.66 1.93 40.12
N PRO A 93 -22.79 1.43 40.63
CA PRO A 93 -23.35 0.13 40.26
C PRO A 93 -24.08 0.17 38.91
N GLN A 94 -23.86 -0.86 38.09
CA GLN A 94 -24.59 -1.13 36.84
C GLN A 94 -25.88 -1.94 37.12
N PRO A 95 -26.94 -1.83 36.29
CA PRO A 95 -28.21 -2.53 36.51
C PRO A 95 -28.15 -4.01 36.10
N VAL A 96 -28.90 -4.84 36.83
CA VAL A 96 -29.04 -6.29 36.66
C VAL A 96 -30.10 -6.63 35.60
N PRO A 97 -29.89 -7.60 34.68
CA PRO A 97 -30.94 -8.08 33.77
C PRO A 97 -31.92 -9.06 34.46
N PRO A 98 -33.21 -9.10 34.08
CA PRO A 98 -34.21 -9.94 34.74
C PRO A 98 -34.17 -11.40 34.28
N ALA A 99 -34.52 -12.30 35.21
CA ALA A 99 -34.60 -13.75 35.03
C ALA A 99 -35.81 -14.20 34.17
N PRO A 100 -35.72 -15.35 33.47
CA PRO A 100 -36.82 -15.83 32.62
C PRO A 100 -37.92 -16.53 33.43
N HIS A 101 -39.17 -16.19 33.10
CA HIS A 101 -40.39 -16.79 33.64
C HIS A 101 -40.61 -18.23 33.13
N GLN A 102 -40.96 -19.11 34.06
CA GLN A 102 -41.50 -20.44 33.81
C GLN A 102 -42.89 -20.37 33.18
N ALA A 103 -43.12 -21.13 32.11
CA ALA A 103 -44.46 -21.41 31.58
C ALA A 103 -44.69 -22.94 31.52
N HIS A 104 -45.90 -23.31 31.91
CA HIS A 104 -46.37 -24.64 32.25
C HIS A 104 -46.33 -25.68 31.12
N ARG A 105 -45.95 -26.91 31.48
CA ARG A 105 -46.12 -28.16 30.73
C ARG A 105 -47.58 -28.67 30.79
N LYS A 106 -48.09 -29.16 29.66
CA LYS A 106 -49.10 -30.23 29.58
C LYS A 106 -48.58 -31.36 28.65
N PRO A 107 -49.00 -32.63 28.85
CA PRO A 107 -48.28 -33.80 28.34
C PRO A 107 -48.91 -34.37 27.06
N HIS A 108 -48.09 -34.80 26.11
CA HIS A 108 -48.48 -35.78 25.09
C HIS A 108 -47.48 -36.93 25.05
N ARG A 109 -47.98 -38.14 25.34
CA ARG A 109 -47.35 -39.42 24.99
C ARG A 109 -47.33 -39.57 23.47
N GLN A 110 -46.24 -40.13 22.90
CA GLN A 110 -46.26 -41.36 22.08
C GLN A 110 -44.86 -41.71 21.55
N HIS A 111 -44.72 -42.98 21.16
CA HIS A 111 -43.55 -43.84 21.03
C HIS A 111 -42.38 -43.39 20.13
N ALA A 112 -41.16 -43.80 20.52
CA ALA A 112 -39.95 -43.75 19.70
C ALA A 112 -39.74 -45.08 18.94
N PRO A 113 -39.29 -45.06 17.66
CA PRO A 113 -38.88 -46.26 16.93
C PRO A 113 -37.40 -46.64 17.22
N PRO A 114 -37.01 -47.92 17.01
CA PRO A 114 -35.67 -48.43 17.35
C PRO A 114 -34.60 -48.06 16.29
N PRO A 115 -33.30 -48.12 16.64
CA PRO A 115 -32.20 -47.72 15.76
C PRO A 115 -31.91 -48.78 14.67
N PRO A 116 -31.52 -48.37 13.45
CA PRO A 116 -31.18 -49.32 12.39
C PRO A 116 -29.79 -49.95 12.58
N LYS A 117 -29.70 -51.20 12.10
CA LYS A 117 -28.59 -52.14 12.26
C LYS A 117 -27.39 -51.79 11.35
N LYS A 118 -26.20 -52.11 11.86
CA LYS A 118 -24.90 -51.99 11.20
C LYS A 118 -24.81 -52.89 9.96
N HIS A 119 -24.48 -52.32 8.81
CA HIS A 119 -23.94 -53.06 7.67
C HIS A 119 -22.47 -52.67 7.47
N HIS A 120 -21.59 -53.65 7.60
CA HIS A 120 -20.18 -53.56 7.22
C HIS A 120 -20.10 -53.58 5.68
N ALA A 121 -19.67 -52.48 5.08
CA ALA A 121 -19.22 -52.43 3.69
C ALA A 121 -17.74 -52.03 3.70
N HIS A 122 -16.90 -52.93 3.17
CA HIS A 122 -15.48 -52.68 2.93
C HIS A 122 -15.34 -51.60 1.87
N PHE A 123 -14.79 -50.44 2.23
CA PHE A 123 -14.30 -49.45 1.27
C PHE A 123 -12.78 -49.43 1.29
N ALA A 124 -12.19 -49.75 0.14
CA ALA A 124 -10.77 -49.67 -0.12
C ALA A 124 -10.26 -48.24 0.08
N THR A 125 -9.13 -48.10 0.77
CA THR A 125 -8.39 -46.85 0.93
C THR A 125 -7.78 -46.42 -0.39
N GLN A 126 -8.39 -45.45 -1.06
CA GLN A 126 -7.76 -44.68 -2.13
C GLN A 126 -6.95 -43.53 -1.49
N PRO A 127 -5.71 -43.26 -1.95
CA PRO A 127 -4.93 -42.13 -1.45
C PRO A 127 -5.57 -40.81 -1.91
N VAL A 128 -5.90 -39.96 -0.92
CA VAL A 128 -6.41 -38.60 -1.17
C VAL A 128 -5.25 -37.73 -1.66
N THR A 129 -5.15 -37.57 -2.98
CA THR A 129 -4.36 -36.47 -3.55
C THR A 129 -5.07 -35.17 -3.22
N HIS A 130 -4.42 -34.27 -2.46
CA HIS A 130 -4.87 -32.89 -2.29
C HIS A 130 -4.82 -32.16 -3.64
N GLN A 131 -5.87 -32.32 -4.44
CA GLN A 131 -6.09 -31.52 -5.64
C GLN A 131 -6.60 -30.16 -5.17
N HIS A 132 -5.72 -29.15 -5.24
CA HIS A 132 -6.16 -27.76 -5.23
C HIS A 132 -7.17 -27.57 -6.38
N PRO A 133 -8.31 -26.89 -6.16
CA PRO A 133 -9.26 -26.63 -7.24
C PRO A 133 -8.53 -25.90 -8.38
N PRO A 134 -8.83 -26.24 -9.66
CA PRO A 134 -8.22 -25.54 -10.78
C PRO A 134 -8.55 -24.06 -10.67
N ILE A 135 -7.49 -23.27 -10.59
CA ILE A 135 -7.54 -21.82 -10.64
C ILE A 135 -8.33 -21.42 -11.90
N PRO A 136 -9.38 -20.57 -11.80
CA PRO A 136 -10.08 -20.07 -12.97
C PRO A 136 -9.09 -19.48 -13.97
N ALA A 137 -9.17 -19.91 -15.23
CA ALA A 137 -8.21 -19.52 -16.26
C ALA A 137 -8.06 -17.99 -16.29
N ALA A 138 -6.82 -17.52 -16.14
CA ALA A 138 -6.46 -16.12 -16.37
C ALA A 138 -6.92 -15.70 -17.77
N SER A 139 -7.15 -14.40 -17.98
CA SER A 139 -7.36 -13.84 -19.32
C SER A 139 -6.35 -14.46 -20.30
N PRO A 140 -6.75 -14.92 -21.51
CA PRO A 140 -5.86 -15.60 -22.44
C PRO A 140 -4.64 -14.76 -22.88
N HIS A 141 -4.63 -13.47 -22.53
CA HIS A 141 -3.57 -12.52 -22.79
C HIS A 141 -2.79 -12.07 -21.54
N PHE A 142 -3.00 -12.71 -20.38
CA PHE A 142 -2.28 -12.38 -19.15
C PHE A 142 -0.80 -12.80 -19.24
N MET A 143 0.08 -11.94 -18.73
CA MET A 143 1.51 -12.21 -18.60
C MET A 143 2.04 -11.55 -17.32
N TYR A 144 2.85 -12.28 -16.54
CA TYR A 144 3.60 -11.67 -15.43
C TYR A 144 4.63 -10.66 -15.95
N SER A 145 4.74 -9.52 -15.27
CA SER A 145 5.81 -8.57 -15.51
C SER A 145 7.16 -9.15 -15.10
N LYS A 146 8.18 -8.92 -15.91
CA LYS A 146 9.58 -9.18 -15.53
C LYS A 146 10.19 -8.02 -14.72
N CYS A 147 9.46 -6.90 -14.58
CA CYS A 147 9.91 -5.68 -13.90
C CYS A 147 11.25 -5.12 -14.41
N THR A 148 11.52 -5.31 -15.71
CA THR A 148 12.76 -4.89 -16.39
C THR A 148 12.63 -3.55 -17.12
N GLY A 149 11.41 -3.02 -17.23
CA GLY A 149 11.09 -1.77 -17.92
C GLY A 149 11.27 -0.53 -17.03
N ARG A 150 10.53 0.53 -17.37
CA ARG A 150 10.53 1.81 -16.64
C ARG A 150 9.94 1.61 -15.24
N ARG A 151 10.49 2.33 -14.26
CA ARG A 151 10.01 2.36 -12.87
C ARG A 151 9.42 3.72 -12.55
N ARG A 152 8.14 3.79 -12.17
CA ARG A 152 7.48 5.04 -11.73
C ARG A 152 6.69 4.82 -10.45
N ALA A 153 6.69 5.81 -9.57
CA ALA A 153 5.94 5.70 -8.33
C ALA A 153 5.13 6.94 -7.97
N LEU A 154 4.03 6.71 -7.25
CA LEU A 154 3.21 7.73 -6.61
C LEU A 154 3.14 7.41 -5.12
N CYS A 155 3.62 8.31 -4.27
CA CYS A 155 3.57 8.18 -2.81
C CYS A 155 2.72 9.32 -2.23
N ILE A 156 1.66 8.98 -1.49
CA ILE A 156 0.71 9.93 -0.94
C ILE A 156 0.66 9.76 0.58
N GLY A 157 0.89 10.84 1.32
CA GLY A 157 0.82 10.84 2.77
C GLY A 157 0.02 12.04 3.28
N ILE A 158 -1.11 11.80 3.92
CA ILE A 158 -2.02 12.88 4.37
C ILE A 158 -2.22 12.81 5.88
N ASN A 159 -1.74 13.84 6.59
CA ASN A 159 -1.95 13.99 8.02
C ASN A 159 -3.25 14.75 8.35
N TYR A 160 -3.85 15.48 7.41
CA TYR A 160 -5.03 16.32 7.62
C TYR A 160 -4.79 17.38 8.71
N ARG A 161 -3.62 18.01 8.69
CA ARG A 161 -3.21 18.98 9.73
C ARG A 161 -4.26 20.07 9.95
N GLY A 162 -4.61 20.30 11.21
CA GLY A 162 -5.62 21.30 11.61
C GLY A 162 -7.08 20.87 11.40
N GLN A 163 -7.35 19.63 11.02
CA GLN A 163 -8.70 19.05 10.95
C GLN A 163 -9.02 18.20 12.19
N SER A 164 -10.30 17.88 12.41
CA SER A 164 -10.78 17.17 13.62
C SER A 164 -10.26 15.75 13.80
N HIS A 165 -9.74 15.13 12.73
CA HIS A 165 -9.22 13.76 12.72
C HIS A 165 -7.78 13.75 12.16
N GLU A 166 -6.95 14.66 12.64
CA GLU A 166 -5.54 14.73 12.24
C GLU A 166 -4.78 13.44 12.59
N LEU A 167 -4.02 12.93 11.62
CA LEU A 167 -3.08 11.83 11.74
C LEU A 167 -1.64 12.37 11.87
N ARG A 168 -0.71 11.55 12.35
CA ARG A 168 0.68 12.01 12.62
C ARG A 168 1.76 11.27 11.84
N GLY A 169 1.47 10.10 11.28
CA GLY A 169 2.47 9.24 10.63
C GLY A 169 2.48 9.27 9.10
N CYS A 170 1.37 9.64 8.46
CA CYS A 170 1.15 9.37 7.05
C CYS A 170 2.14 10.06 6.11
N ILE A 171 2.49 11.31 6.39
CA ILE A 171 3.55 12.03 5.66
C ILE A 171 4.89 11.29 5.76
N ASN A 172 5.22 10.78 6.96
CA ASN A 172 6.47 10.08 7.20
C ASN A 172 6.51 8.73 6.47
N ASP A 173 5.38 8.04 6.37
CA ASP A 173 5.26 6.79 5.60
C ASP A 173 5.56 7.02 4.12
N ALA A 174 4.95 8.04 3.52
CA ALA A 174 5.20 8.40 2.12
C ALA A 174 6.69 8.72 1.89
N LYS A 175 7.33 9.42 2.83
CA LYS A 175 8.77 9.72 2.78
C LYS A 175 9.63 8.47 2.95
N HIS A 176 9.24 7.52 3.79
CA HIS A 176 9.94 6.25 3.96
C HIS A 176 9.84 5.38 2.71
N VAL A 177 8.65 5.26 2.12
CA VAL A 177 8.43 4.54 0.85
C VAL A 177 9.24 5.17 -0.27
N PHE A 178 9.21 6.49 -0.43
CA PHE A 178 10.06 7.20 -1.41
C PHE A 178 11.55 6.81 -1.26
N ASN A 179 12.08 6.90 -0.04
CA ASN A 179 13.48 6.59 0.23
C ASN A 179 13.81 5.12 -0.04
N PHE A 180 12.92 4.20 0.33
CA PHE A 180 13.06 2.77 0.06
C PHE A 180 13.12 2.51 -1.45
N LEU A 181 12.19 3.06 -2.22
CA LEU A 181 12.11 2.87 -3.67
C LEU A 181 13.37 3.36 -4.37
N VAL A 182 13.88 4.53 -3.99
CA VAL A 182 15.11 5.10 -4.57
C VAL A 182 16.34 4.30 -4.17
N ARG A 183 16.52 4.02 -2.87
CA ARG A 183 17.78 3.47 -2.33
C ARG A 183 17.91 1.95 -2.50
N ARG A 184 16.79 1.23 -2.61
CA ARG A 184 16.76 -0.24 -2.61
C ARG A 184 16.17 -0.83 -3.87
N MET A 185 15.20 -0.14 -4.49
CA MET A 185 14.40 -0.69 -5.59
C MET A 185 14.72 -0.02 -6.94
N GLY A 186 15.76 0.81 -7.04
CA GLY A 186 16.22 1.35 -8.33
C GLY A 186 15.23 2.31 -9.03
N TYR A 187 14.28 2.90 -8.30
CA TYR A 187 13.46 3.98 -8.84
C TYR A 187 14.28 5.28 -8.86
N LYS A 188 14.23 6.03 -9.97
CA LYS A 188 14.85 7.35 -10.01
C LYS A 188 13.97 8.34 -9.28
N ALA A 189 14.55 9.27 -8.53
CA ALA A 189 13.79 10.28 -7.80
C ALA A 189 12.86 11.08 -8.74
N GLU A 190 13.32 11.45 -9.93
CA GLU A 190 12.54 12.17 -10.95
C GLU A 190 11.33 11.39 -11.51
N ASP A 191 11.32 10.07 -11.34
CA ASP A 191 10.21 9.18 -11.73
C ASP A 191 9.29 8.85 -10.53
N ILE A 192 9.37 9.63 -9.44
CA ILE A 192 8.48 9.50 -8.29
C ILE A 192 7.76 10.82 -8.00
N VAL A 193 6.43 10.77 -7.95
CA VAL A 193 5.59 11.86 -7.46
C VAL A 193 5.28 11.63 -5.98
N VAL A 194 5.54 12.64 -5.15
CA VAL A 194 5.17 12.62 -3.73
C VAL A 194 4.15 13.72 -3.44
N LEU A 195 3.00 13.35 -2.88
CA LEU A 195 1.95 14.28 -2.44
C LEU A 195 1.81 14.24 -0.92
N THR A 196 2.03 15.38 -0.26
CA THR A 196 1.98 15.50 1.21
C THR A 196 1.39 16.84 1.64
N ASP A 197 0.59 16.84 2.71
CA ASP A 197 -0.10 18.05 3.19
C ASP A 197 0.80 18.98 4.04
N ASP A 198 2.08 18.66 4.20
CA ASP A 198 3.12 19.59 4.68
C ASP A 198 3.91 20.26 3.54
N SER A 199 3.61 19.93 2.28
CA SER A 199 4.27 20.54 1.14
C SER A 199 3.84 21.99 0.95
N PRO A 200 4.78 22.95 0.83
CA PRO A 200 4.44 24.34 0.55
C PRO A 200 3.98 24.55 -0.91
N HIS A 201 4.21 23.57 -1.79
CA HIS A 201 3.92 23.71 -3.21
C HIS A 201 2.48 23.21 -3.53
N PRO A 202 1.59 24.05 -4.11
CA PRO A 202 0.18 23.67 -4.34
C PRO A 202 -0.02 22.40 -5.17
N ARG A 203 0.85 22.11 -6.14
CA ARG A 203 0.78 20.87 -6.95
C ARG A 203 1.22 19.59 -6.22
N ALA A 204 1.92 19.74 -5.10
CA ALA A 204 2.36 18.63 -4.27
C ALA A 204 1.46 18.41 -3.04
N GLN A 205 0.39 19.20 -2.91
CA GLN A 205 -0.64 18.93 -1.90
C GLN A 205 -1.58 17.81 -2.37
N PRO A 206 -2.02 16.91 -1.48
CA PRO A 206 -2.86 15.77 -1.82
C PRO A 206 -4.35 16.16 -1.88
N THR A 207 -4.68 17.14 -2.72
CA THR A 207 -6.07 17.47 -3.07
C THR A 207 -6.67 16.39 -3.97
N ARG A 208 -8.00 16.26 -4.02
CA ARG A 208 -8.67 15.28 -4.88
C ARG A 208 -8.19 15.39 -6.32
N LYS A 209 -8.11 16.62 -6.84
CA LYS A 209 -7.61 16.90 -8.18
C LYS A 209 -6.17 16.41 -8.38
N ASN A 210 -5.26 16.77 -7.49
CA ASN A 210 -3.85 16.42 -7.63
C ASN A 210 -3.62 14.91 -7.51
N ILE A 211 -4.36 14.21 -6.64
CA ILE A 211 -4.31 12.76 -6.51
C ILE A 211 -4.73 12.11 -7.83
N LEU A 212 -5.87 12.50 -8.40
CA LEU A 212 -6.37 11.93 -9.66
C LEU A 212 -5.43 12.23 -10.84
N ASP A 213 -4.88 13.44 -10.92
CA ASP A 213 -3.89 13.79 -11.94
C ASP A 213 -2.60 12.97 -11.80
N ALA A 214 -2.15 12.74 -10.57
CA ALA A 214 -0.99 11.91 -10.28
C ALA A 214 -1.22 10.43 -10.60
N MET A 215 -2.42 9.89 -10.32
CA MET A 215 -2.79 8.52 -10.69
C MET A 215 -2.77 8.35 -12.22
N ARG A 216 -3.30 9.32 -12.98
CA ARG A 216 -3.22 9.30 -14.46
C ARG A 216 -1.78 9.39 -14.96
N TRP A 217 -0.94 10.21 -14.35
CA TRP A 217 0.48 10.29 -14.67
C TRP A 217 1.23 8.98 -14.39
N LEU A 218 0.90 8.30 -13.28
CA LEU A 218 1.56 7.05 -12.88
C LEU A 218 1.45 6.01 -13.98
N VAL A 219 0.27 5.86 -14.57
CA VAL A 219 -0.02 4.86 -15.59
C VAL A 219 0.18 5.35 -17.03
N SER A 220 0.54 6.62 -17.23
CA SER A 220 0.67 7.19 -18.57
C SER A 220 1.80 6.53 -19.36
N ASP A 221 1.49 6.14 -20.60
CA ASP A 221 2.40 5.45 -21.51
C ASP A 221 3.03 4.18 -20.92
N ALA A 222 2.33 3.51 -19.99
CA ALA A 222 2.80 2.25 -19.41
C ALA A 222 2.98 1.19 -20.49
N ARG A 223 4.06 0.42 -20.38
CA ARG A 223 4.44 -0.63 -21.35
C ARG A 223 4.57 -1.99 -20.65
N PRO A 224 4.50 -3.10 -21.41
CA PRO A 224 4.85 -4.41 -20.87
C PRO A 224 6.21 -4.37 -20.18
N HIS A 225 6.27 -4.97 -19.00
CA HIS A 225 7.42 -5.07 -18.10
C HIS A 225 7.83 -3.79 -17.37
N ASP A 226 7.11 -2.67 -17.54
CA ASP A 226 7.21 -1.55 -16.61
C ASP A 226 6.80 -1.98 -15.19
N SER A 227 7.33 -1.27 -14.19
CA SER A 227 7.05 -1.49 -12.76
C SER A 227 6.58 -0.19 -12.12
N LEU A 228 5.28 -0.13 -11.86
CA LEU A 228 4.61 1.00 -11.25
C LEU A 228 4.38 0.71 -9.77
N PHE A 229 4.57 1.73 -8.93
CA PHE A 229 4.32 1.64 -7.49
C PHE A 229 3.35 2.71 -7.01
N PHE A 230 2.33 2.31 -6.27
CA PHE A 230 1.36 3.21 -5.65
C PHE A 230 1.41 3.03 -4.14
N HIS A 231 1.57 4.12 -3.40
CA HIS A 231 1.47 4.11 -1.94
C HIS A 231 0.52 5.20 -1.48
N TYR A 232 -0.37 4.83 -0.56
CA TYR A 232 -1.26 5.74 0.12
C TYR A 232 -1.23 5.48 1.63
N SER A 233 -0.95 6.53 2.40
CA SER A 233 -1.14 6.57 3.85
C SER A 233 -2.04 7.77 4.20
N GLY A 234 -3.14 7.50 4.89
CA GLY A 234 -4.17 8.49 5.20
C GLY A 234 -5.46 7.81 5.68
N HIS A 235 -6.55 8.56 5.74
CA HIS A 235 -7.85 8.00 6.09
C HIS A 235 -8.37 7.12 4.95
N GLY A 236 -8.99 6.00 5.34
CA GLY A 236 -9.81 5.15 4.46
C GLY A 236 -11.12 4.83 5.16
N GLY A 237 -12.13 4.45 4.38
CA GLY A 237 -13.46 4.12 4.88
C GLY A 237 -14.31 3.50 3.78
N GLN A 238 -15.61 3.36 4.06
CA GLN A 238 -16.56 2.72 3.17
C GLN A 238 -17.70 3.67 2.83
N THR A 239 -18.21 3.63 1.59
CA THR A 239 -19.45 4.27 1.16
C THR A 239 -20.40 3.22 0.59
N ARG A 240 -21.68 3.51 0.47
CA ARG A 240 -22.66 2.56 -0.08
C ARG A 240 -22.40 2.35 -1.56
N ASP A 241 -22.25 1.08 -1.96
CA ASP A 241 -22.17 0.67 -3.37
C ASP A 241 -23.50 0.97 -4.09
N LEU A 242 -23.39 1.58 -5.26
CA LEU A 242 -24.52 1.98 -6.12
C LEU A 242 -24.64 1.15 -7.40
N ASP A 243 -23.62 0.40 -7.79
CA ASP A 243 -23.57 -0.38 -9.03
C ASP A 243 -23.71 -1.90 -8.79
N GLY A 244 -23.59 -2.33 -7.53
CA GLY A 244 -23.90 -3.67 -7.04
C GLY A 244 -22.80 -4.68 -7.32
N ASP A 245 -21.56 -4.24 -7.45
CA ASP A 245 -20.44 -5.06 -7.82
C ASP A 245 -19.63 -5.60 -6.62
N GLU A 246 -19.86 -5.03 -5.43
CA GLU A 246 -19.35 -5.46 -4.14
C GLU A 246 -20.25 -6.49 -3.45
N VAL A 247 -19.63 -7.49 -2.83
CA VAL A 247 -20.38 -8.60 -2.20
C VAL A 247 -21.01 -8.18 -0.87
N ASP A 248 -20.41 -7.23 -0.16
CA ASP A 248 -20.93 -6.69 1.10
C ASP A 248 -21.77 -5.40 0.91
N GLY A 249 -21.79 -4.85 -0.31
CA GLY A 249 -22.57 -3.68 -0.70
C GLY A 249 -21.93 -2.34 -0.32
N TYR A 250 -20.61 -2.29 -0.12
CA TYR A 250 -19.90 -1.05 0.18
C TYR A 250 -18.63 -0.89 -0.66
N ASP A 251 -18.46 0.29 -1.27
CA ASP A 251 -17.23 0.71 -1.95
C ASP A 251 -16.20 1.17 -0.92
N GLU A 252 -14.94 0.82 -1.14
CA GLU A 252 -13.82 1.34 -0.36
C GLU A 252 -13.37 2.71 -0.87
N VAL A 253 -12.99 3.60 0.06
CA VAL A 253 -12.67 4.99 -0.27
C VAL A 253 -11.40 5.48 0.39
N ILE A 254 -10.71 6.37 -0.30
CA ILE A 254 -9.63 7.20 0.26
C ILE A 254 -10.09 8.66 0.35
N TYR A 255 -9.59 9.38 1.37
CA TYR A 255 -9.98 10.76 1.63
C TYR A 255 -8.87 11.75 1.23
N PRO A 256 -9.02 12.51 0.15
CA PRO A 256 -8.13 13.63 -0.16
C PRO A 256 -8.14 14.70 0.94
N LEU A 257 -7.14 15.58 0.96
CA LEU A 257 -7.03 16.66 1.96
C LEU A 257 -8.30 17.55 2.01
N ASP A 258 -8.91 17.77 0.86
CA ASP A 258 -10.07 18.63 0.61
C ASP A 258 -11.38 17.85 0.42
N TYR A 259 -11.45 16.61 0.93
CA TYR A 259 -12.61 15.72 0.79
C TYR A 259 -13.95 16.34 1.23
N LYS A 260 -13.94 17.24 2.22
CA LYS A 260 -15.15 17.94 2.69
C LYS A 260 -15.81 18.79 1.61
N ARG A 261 -15.04 19.26 0.62
CA ARG A 261 -15.52 20.10 -0.49
C ARG A 261 -15.64 19.32 -1.79
N HIS A 262 -14.73 18.38 -2.04
CA HIS A 262 -14.63 17.70 -3.33
C HIS A 262 -14.96 16.20 -3.29
N GLY A 263 -15.35 15.67 -2.13
CA GLY A 263 -15.66 14.26 -1.94
C GLY A 263 -14.41 13.38 -1.75
N HIS A 264 -14.66 12.13 -1.40
CA HIS A 264 -13.65 11.07 -1.37
C HIS A 264 -13.39 10.53 -2.79
N ILE A 265 -12.46 9.59 -2.91
CA ILE A 265 -12.20 8.83 -4.14
C ILE A 265 -12.56 7.38 -3.84
N ILE A 266 -13.48 6.81 -4.63
CA ILE A 266 -13.92 5.42 -4.51
C ILE A 266 -12.95 4.48 -5.27
N ASP A 267 -12.88 3.23 -4.85
CA ASP A 267 -12.14 2.13 -5.50
C ASP A 267 -12.45 1.98 -6.98
N ASP A 268 -13.70 2.13 -7.38
CA ASP A 268 -14.16 2.11 -8.77
C ASP A 268 -13.42 3.14 -9.66
N GLU A 269 -13.22 4.35 -9.13
CA GLU A 269 -12.48 5.43 -9.80
C GLU A 269 -10.98 5.12 -9.84
N MET A 270 -10.43 4.57 -8.75
CA MET A 270 -9.04 4.12 -8.70
C MET A 270 -8.78 2.96 -9.66
N HIS A 271 -9.70 2.01 -9.77
CA HIS A 271 -9.64 0.88 -10.69
C HIS A 271 -9.70 1.35 -12.14
N ALA A 272 -10.65 2.25 -12.45
CA ALA A 272 -10.80 2.82 -13.79
C ALA A 272 -9.55 3.59 -14.25
N ILE A 273 -8.87 4.29 -13.34
CA ILE A 273 -7.67 5.08 -13.67
C ILE A 273 -6.41 4.21 -13.66
N MET A 274 -6.19 3.40 -12.63
CA MET A 274 -4.89 2.77 -12.39
C MET A 274 -4.80 1.31 -12.83
N VAL A 275 -5.91 0.60 -13.01
CA VAL A 275 -5.92 -0.84 -13.28
C VAL A 275 -6.34 -1.13 -14.71
N LYS A 276 -7.51 -0.62 -15.11
CA LYS A 276 -8.13 -0.88 -16.42
C LYS A 276 -7.26 -0.47 -17.62
N PRO A 277 -6.53 0.67 -17.61
CA PRO A 277 -5.76 1.10 -18.78
C PRO A 277 -4.42 0.38 -18.96
N LEU A 278 -3.96 -0.40 -17.98
CA LEU A 278 -2.62 -1.00 -18.02
C LEU A 278 -2.54 -2.11 -19.07
N PRO A 279 -1.45 -2.18 -19.85
CA PRO A 279 -1.27 -3.24 -20.83
C PRO A 279 -0.86 -4.56 -20.15
N SER A 280 -1.02 -5.66 -20.89
CA SER A 280 -0.53 -6.97 -20.47
C SER A 280 0.96 -6.92 -20.10
N GLY A 281 1.31 -7.54 -18.97
CA GLY A 281 2.68 -7.60 -18.48
C GLY A 281 3.22 -6.32 -17.84
N CYS A 282 2.44 -5.24 -17.73
CA CYS A 282 2.80 -4.10 -16.89
C CYS A 282 2.53 -4.45 -15.42
N ARG A 283 3.50 -4.16 -14.53
CA ARG A 283 3.32 -4.33 -13.08
C ARG A 283 2.75 -3.06 -12.46
N LEU A 284 1.73 -3.20 -11.62
CA LEU A 284 1.38 -2.22 -10.58
C LEU A 284 1.43 -2.91 -9.21
N THR A 285 2.26 -2.41 -8.31
CA THR A 285 2.28 -2.79 -6.89
C THR A 285 1.73 -1.65 -6.06
N ALA A 286 0.59 -1.88 -5.41
CA ALA A 286 -0.03 -0.91 -4.53
C ALA A 286 0.15 -1.30 -3.05
N VAL A 287 0.38 -0.32 -2.18
CA VAL A 287 0.45 -0.48 -0.72
C VAL A 287 -0.42 0.56 -0.05
N PHE A 288 -1.41 0.10 0.71
CA PHE A 288 -2.35 0.96 1.43
C PHE A 288 -2.13 0.86 2.95
N ASP A 289 -1.78 1.99 3.56
CA ASP A 289 -1.77 2.26 5.00
C ASP A 289 -3.06 2.99 5.42
N SER A 290 -4.22 2.44 5.05
CA SER A 290 -5.52 2.95 5.44
C SER A 290 -6.44 1.83 5.93
N CYS A 291 -7.41 2.17 6.79
CA CYS A 291 -8.49 1.26 7.16
C CYS A 291 -9.33 0.91 5.91
N HIS A 292 -9.92 -0.29 5.90
CA HIS A 292 -10.83 -0.76 4.84
C HIS A 292 -10.22 -0.58 3.43
N SER A 293 -9.08 -1.23 3.19
CA SER A 293 -8.34 -1.09 1.93
C SER A 293 -7.98 -2.43 1.30
N GLY A 294 -8.53 -3.53 1.82
CA GLY A 294 -8.34 -4.87 1.28
C GLY A 294 -8.82 -5.02 -0.16
N THR A 295 -9.81 -4.23 -0.55
CA THR A 295 -10.44 -4.21 -1.89
C THR A 295 -10.31 -2.86 -2.59
N ALA A 296 -9.47 -1.93 -2.11
CA ALA A 296 -9.36 -0.55 -2.62
C ALA A 296 -8.97 -0.37 -4.12
N LEU A 297 -8.74 -1.46 -4.86
CA LEU A 297 -8.48 -1.45 -6.30
C LEU A 297 -9.36 -2.47 -7.04
N ASP A 298 -10.41 -2.99 -6.40
CA ASP A 298 -11.38 -3.90 -7.01
C ASP A 298 -10.78 -5.19 -7.59
N LEU A 299 -9.76 -5.69 -6.90
CA LEU A 299 -8.98 -6.82 -7.35
C LEU A 299 -9.71 -8.13 -6.97
N PRO A 300 -10.02 -9.01 -7.95
CA PRO A 300 -10.92 -10.15 -7.74
C PRO A 300 -10.33 -11.34 -6.98
N TYR A 301 -9.02 -11.35 -6.71
CA TYR A 301 -8.33 -12.45 -6.03
C TYR A 301 -7.66 -11.94 -4.76
N ILE A 302 -8.07 -12.44 -3.60
CA ILE A 302 -7.50 -12.05 -2.29
C ILE A 302 -6.80 -13.25 -1.67
N TYR A 303 -5.59 -13.07 -1.17
CA TYR A 303 -4.78 -14.08 -0.52
C TYR A 303 -4.54 -13.71 0.95
N ASP A 304 -4.55 -14.72 1.82
CA ASP A 304 -4.22 -14.57 3.24
C ASP A 304 -2.70 -14.54 3.49
N SER A 305 -2.30 -14.36 4.75
CA SER A 305 -0.88 -14.34 5.16
C SER A 305 -0.12 -15.65 4.97
N HIS A 306 -0.80 -16.73 4.58
CA HIS A 306 -0.20 -18.03 4.26
C HIS A 306 -0.20 -18.29 2.74
N GLY A 307 -0.54 -17.29 1.93
CA GLY A 307 -0.61 -17.42 0.47
C GLY A 307 -1.82 -18.22 -0.01
N ARG A 308 -2.85 -18.41 0.82
CA ARG A 308 -4.07 -19.14 0.45
C ARG A 308 -5.11 -18.17 -0.11
N LEU A 309 -5.68 -18.53 -1.26
CA LEU A 309 -6.79 -17.78 -1.86
C LEU A 309 -8.00 -17.80 -0.91
N LYS A 310 -8.49 -16.61 -0.55
CA LYS A 310 -9.73 -16.39 0.20
C LYS A 310 -10.93 -16.44 -0.76
N GLY A 311 -12.13 -16.60 -0.18
CA GLY A 311 -13.40 -16.65 -0.91
C GLY A 311 -13.70 -15.39 -1.74
N ARG A 312 -14.90 -15.33 -2.30
CA ARG A 312 -15.28 -14.24 -3.23
C ARG A 312 -15.49 -12.94 -2.47
N HIS A 313 -14.77 -11.91 -2.88
CA HIS A 313 -14.94 -10.52 -2.43
C HIS A 313 -15.60 -9.65 -3.51
N VAL A 314 -15.37 -10.00 -4.77
CA VAL A 314 -15.98 -9.40 -5.95
C VAL A 314 -16.94 -10.40 -6.59
N SER A 315 -18.12 -9.93 -7.00
CA SER A 315 -19.13 -10.78 -7.66
C SER A 315 -18.60 -11.41 -8.96
N ASP A 316 -19.17 -12.52 -9.44
CA ASP A 316 -18.69 -13.16 -10.69
C ASP A 316 -18.85 -12.23 -11.90
N ARG A 317 -19.94 -11.46 -11.95
CA ARG A 317 -20.19 -10.45 -12.97
C ARG A 317 -19.15 -9.33 -12.91
N ALA A 318 -18.86 -8.85 -11.71
CA ALA A 318 -17.88 -7.81 -11.46
C ALA A 318 -16.47 -8.28 -11.81
N ARG A 319 -16.11 -9.51 -11.42
CA ARG A 319 -14.84 -10.16 -11.79
C ARG A 319 -14.64 -10.21 -13.30
N ALA A 320 -15.68 -10.50 -14.08
CA ALA A 320 -15.61 -10.47 -15.53
C ALA A 320 -15.39 -9.06 -16.11
N ARG A 321 -15.85 -8.00 -15.42
CA ARG A 321 -15.66 -6.59 -15.81
C ARG A 321 -14.34 -5.99 -15.32
N LYS A 322 -13.89 -6.38 -14.13
CA LYS A 322 -12.73 -5.86 -13.37
C LYS A 322 -11.43 -6.63 -13.66
N ALA A 323 -11.50 -7.82 -14.28
CA ALA A 323 -10.29 -8.55 -14.69
C ALA A 323 -9.51 -7.78 -15.77
N THR A 324 -8.19 -7.67 -15.59
CA THR A 324 -7.26 -7.04 -16.52
C THR A 324 -6.15 -8.01 -16.91
N PRO A 325 -5.58 -7.94 -18.13
CA PRO A 325 -4.39 -8.71 -18.48
C PRO A 325 -3.10 -8.15 -17.85
N ALA A 326 -3.14 -7.00 -17.18
CA ALA A 326 -2.02 -6.43 -16.44
C ALA A 326 -1.68 -7.23 -15.17
N ASP A 327 -0.45 -7.07 -14.68
CA ASP A 327 0.06 -7.70 -13.46
C ASP A 327 -0.11 -6.73 -12.29
N VAL A 328 -1.32 -6.67 -11.73
CA VAL A 328 -1.66 -5.76 -10.62
C VAL A 328 -1.79 -6.51 -9.32
N ILE A 329 -1.05 -6.06 -8.32
CA ILE A 329 -1.10 -6.54 -6.94
C ILE A 329 -1.29 -5.38 -5.96
N SER A 330 -2.00 -5.63 -4.86
CA SER A 330 -2.19 -4.68 -3.77
C SER A 330 -1.94 -5.34 -2.42
N LEU A 331 -1.27 -4.63 -1.52
CA LEU A 331 -1.04 -5.03 -0.13
C LEU A 331 -1.75 -4.04 0.78
N SER A 332 -2.55 -4.55 1.72
CA SER A 332 -3.23 -3.74 2.72
C SER A 332 -2.94 -4.23 4.13
N GLY A 333 -2.99 -3.28 5.07
CA GLY A 333 -2.75 -3.53 6.49
C GLY A 333 -3.94 -4.09 7.27
N CYS A 334 -5.17 -4.05 6.76
CA CYS A 334 -6.36 -4.30 7.59
C CYS A 334 -7.30 -5.38 7.07
N LYS A 335 -7.97 -6.03 8.03
CA LYS A 335 -9.24 -6.74 7.88
C LYS A 335 -10.35 -5.75 8.22
N ASP A 336 -11.48 -5.78 7.52
CA ASP A 336 -12.55 -4.75 7.44
C ASP A 336 -13.33 -4.45 8.74
N GLY A 337 -12.68 -4.34 9.89
CA GLY A 337 -13.35 -4.05 11.16
C GLY A 337 -12.45 -3.61 12.32
N GLN A 338 -11.24 -3.10 12.03
CA GLN A 338 -10.34 -2.60 13.08
C GLN A 338 -9.71 -1.27 12.68
N THR A 339 -9.84 -0.27 13.55
CA THR A 339 -9.22 1.04 13.45
C THR A 339 -7.69 0.89 13.38
N SER A 340 -7.06 1.47 12.34
CA SER A 340 -5.61 1.54 12.19
C SER A 340 -5.04 2.29 13.41
N ALA A 341 -4.33 1.57 14.28
CA ALA A 341 -3.62 2.17 15.39
C ALA A 341 -2.36 2.85 14.87
N ASP A 342 -2.14 4.12 15.22
CA ASP A 342 -0.88 4.82 14.98
C ASP A 342 0.27 3.99 15.59
N THR A 343 1.14 3.44 14.74
CA THR A 343 2.25 2.58 15.19
C THR A 343 3.41 3.42 15.68
N PHE A 344 3.98 3.17 16.84
CA PHE A 344 5.22 3.85 17.25
C PHE A 344 6.45 3.00 16.97
N ALA A 345 7.31 3.43 16.03
CA ALA A 345 8.66 2.91 15.86
C ALA A 345 9.68 4.00 16.21
N GLY A 346 10.46 3.81 17.29
CA GLY A 346 11.45 4.80 17.73
C GLY A 346 10.86 6.15 18.17
N GLY A 347 9.57 6.21 18.54
CA GLY A 347 8.86 7.43 18.94
C GLY A 347 8.07 8.14 17.84
N VAL A 348 8.01 7.60 16.62
CA VAL A 348 7.29 8.18 15.47
C VAL A 348 6.12 7.28 15.05
N ALA A 349 4.94 7.87 14.81
CA ALA A 349 3.78 7.20 14.22
C ALA A 349 4.12 6.70 12.80
N VAL A 350 3.93 5.41 12.49
CA VAL A 350 4.19 4.80 11.17
C VAL A 350 2.99 3.97 10.69
N GLY A 351 2.83 3.89 9.38
CA GLY A 351 1.90 3.01 8.68
C GLY A 351 2.35 1.58 8.81
N ALA A 352 1.49 0.74 9.37
CA ALA A 352 1.86 -0.64 9.69
C ALA A 352 2.16 -1.47 8.44
N ALA A 353 1.40 -1.28 7.34
CA ALA A 353 1.54 -2.05 6.12
C ALA A 353 2.84 -1.69 5.39
N SER A 354 3.10 -0.41 5.12
CA SER A 354 4.35 0.01 4.46
C SER A 354 5.57 -0.29 5.31
N HIS A 355 5.51 -0.05 6.63
CA HIS A 355 6.62 -0.39 7.52
C HIS A 355 6.96 -1.88 7.46
N ALA A 356 5.96 -2.75 7.60
CA ALA A 356 6.18 -4.19 7.58
C ALA A 356 6.61 -4.69 6.20
N PHE A 357 6.06 -4.13 5.12
CA PHE A 357 6.46 -4.44 3.75
C PHE A 357 7.93 -4.10 3.47
N ILE A 358 8.34 -2.86 3.76
CA ILE A 358 9.72 -2.41 3.59
C ILE A 358 10.66 -3.30 4.41
N LYS A 359 10.33 -3.50 5.69
CA LYS A 359 11.18 -4.28 6.59
C LYS A 359 11.29 -5.75 6.17
N ALA A 360 10.22 -6.36 5.66
CA ALA A 360 10.26 -7.73 5.14
C ALA A 360 11.24 -7.85 3.97
N ILE A 361 11.17 -6.92 3.00
CA ILE A 361 12.07 -6.90 1.83
C ILE A 361 13.52 -6.62 2.26
N GLU A 362 13.75 -5.70 3.18
CA GLU A 362 15.10 -5.38 3.67
C GLU A 362 15.74 -6.55 4.42
N MET A 363 14.98 -7.28 5.24
CA MET A 363 15.47 -8.45 5.95
C MET A 363 15.72 -9.63 5.02
N HIS A 364 14.89 -9.78 3.99
CA HIS A 364 14.93 -10.91 3.08
C HIS A 364 14.65 -10.45 1.65
N PRO A 365 15.66 -10.05 0.87
CA PRO A 365 15.45 -9.48 -0.48
C PRO A 365 15.00 -10.48 -1.55
N ARG A 366 15.06 -11.79 -1.27
CA ARG A 366 14.71 -12.87 -2.20
C ARG A 366 13.68 -13.77 -1.54
N GLN A 367 12.41 -13.50 -1.82
CA GLN A 367 11.30 -14.25 -1.25
C GLN A 367 10.24 -14.52 -2.31
N SER A 368 9.45 -15.55 -2.08
CA SER A 368 8.18 -15.80 -2.76
C SER A 368 7.07 -14.86 -2.26
N TYR A 369 5.95 -14.80 -2.98
CA TYR A 369 4.74 -14.10 -2.51
C TYR A 369 4.24 -14.66 -1.18
N GLN A 370 4.29 -15.98 -0.98
CA GLN A 370 3.91 -16.60 0.29
C GLN A 370 4.84 -16.18 1.43
N GLU A 371 6.16 -16.17 1.19
CA GLU A 371 7.15 -15.80 2.19
C GLU A 371 7.06 -14.32 2.57
N ILE A 372 6.93 -13.40 1.61
CA ILE A 372 6.80 -11.97 1.94
C ILE A 372 5.52 -11.72 2.77
N MET A 373 4.40 -12.36 2.43
CA MET A 373 3.16 -12.27 3.20
C MET A 373 3.30 -12.81 4.62
N HIS A 374 4.01 -13.93 4.77
CA HIS A 374 4.33 -14.48 6.09
C HIS A 374 5.21 -13.53 6.91
N ASN A 375 6.26 -12.97 6.31
CA ASN A 375 7.19 -12.08 7.00
C ASN A 375 6.55 -10.75 7.39
N ILE A 376 5.72 -10.17 6.54
CA ILE A 376 4.90 -9.01 6.88
C ILE A 376 4.03 -9.33 8.10
N ARG A 377 3.36 -10.48 8.12
CA ARG A 377 2.53 -10.90 9.26
C ARG A 377 3.35 -11.05 10.54
N MET A 378 4.55 -11.61 10.46
CA MET A 378 5.46 -11.78 11.61
C MET A 378 6.02 -10.46 12.12
N ILE A 379 6.22 -9.46 11.25
CA ILE A 379 6.63 -8.11 11.67
C ILE A 379 5.47 -7.38 12.35
N LEU A 380 4.25 -7.59 11.85
CA LEU A 380 3.06 -6.96 12.42
C LEU A 380 2.67 -7.59 13.77
N HIS A 381 2.72 -8.91 13.90
CA HIS A 381 2.35 -9.62 15.12
C HIS A 381 3.51 -9.65 16.14
N PRO A 382 3.28 -9.45 17.45
CA PRO A 382 2.00 -9.23 18.15
C PRO A 382 1.61 -7.76 18.29
N LYS A 383 2.41 -6.83 17.75
CA LYS A 383 2.23 -5.39 17.94
C LYS A 383 0.93 -4.86 17.34
N PHE A 384 0.43 -5.52 16.30
CA PHE A 384 -0.78 -5.17 15.60
C PHE A 384 -1.73 -6.36 15.44
N SER A 385 -3.01 -6.08 15.59
CA SER A 385 -4.10 -7.00 15.27
C SER A 385 -4.29 -7.19 13.75
N GLN A 386 -3.72 -6.27 12.98
CA GLN A 386 -3.64 -6.23 11.52
C GLN A 386 -3.12 -7.55 10.94
N LYS A 387 -3.81 -8.03 9.90
CA LYS A 387 -3.45 -9.23 9.15
C LYS A 387 -3.24 -8.80 7.69
N PRO A 388 -2.05 -8.97 7.13
CA PRO A 388 -1.80 -8.53 5.78
C PRO A 388 -2.64 -9.36 4.82
N GLN A 389 -3.15 -8.68 3.79
CA GLN A 389 -3.83 -9.30 2.66
C GLN A 389 -3.15 -8.88 1.37
N LEU A 390 -3.05 -9.82 0.44
CA LEU A 390 -2.56 -9.58 -0.92
C LEU A 390 -3.76 -9.71 -1.86
N ALA A 391 -4.11 -8.63 -2.54
CA ALA A 391 -5.11 -8.63 -3.58
C ALA A 391 -4.42 -8.65 -4.96
N SER A 392 -5.06 -9.25 -5.96
CA SER A 392 -4.51 -9.41 -7.31
C SER A 392 -5.58 -9.37 -8.40
N SER A 393 -5.21 -8.81 -9.55
CA SER A 393 -6.02 -8.77 -10.79
C SER A 393 -6.16 -10.14 -11.47
N HIS A 394 -5.23 -11.04 -11.19
CA HIS A 394 -5.18 -12.39 -11.72
C HIS A 394 -4.83 -13.39 -10.61
N PRO A 395 -5.07 -14.69 -10.81
CA PRO A 395 -4.54 -15.69 -9.91
C PRO A 395 -3.00 -15.65 -9.86
N ILE A 396 -2.46 -15.76 -8.65
CA ILE A 396 -1.03 -15.84 -8.36
C ILE A 396 -0.68 -17.25 -7.92
N ASP A 397 0.37 -17.82 -8.52
CA ASP A 397 1.13 -18.91 -7.89
C ASP A 397 2.02 -18.29 -6.81
N THR A 398 1.64 -18.47 -5.55
CA THR A 398 2.28 -17.78 -4.42
C THR A 398 3.67 -18.33 -4.08
N SER A 399 4.08 -19.43 -4.71
CA SER A 399 5.45 -19.95 -4.63
C SER A 399 6.44 -19.17 -5.51
N LEU A 400 5.95 -18.41 -6.49
CA LEU A 400 6.79 -17.58 -7.36
C LEU A 400 7.50 -16.48 -6.57
N ARG A 401 8.70 -16.13 -7.04
CA ARG A 401 9.50 -15.05 -6.47
C ARG A 401 8.78 -13.70 -6.61
N PHE A 402 8.66 -12.97 -5.51
CA PHE A 402 8.25 -11.58 -5.49
C PHE A 402 9.38 -10.71 -6.07
N ILE A 403 9.03 -9.88 -7.05
CA ILE A 403 9.94 -8.91 -7.70
C ILE A 403 9.24 -7.57 -7.86
N MET A 404 9.99 -6.50 -7.96
CA MET A 404 9.53 -5.13 -8.24
C MET A 404 10.52 -4.39 -9.11
#